data_AF-A0A0N5C2S7-F1
#
_entry.id   AF-A0A0N5C2S7-F1
#
_cell.length_a   1.000
_cell.length_b   1.000
_cell.length_c   1.000
_cell.angle_alpha   90.00
_cell.angle_beta   90.00
_cell.angle_gamma   90.00
#
_symmetry.space_group_name_H-M   'P 1'
#
loop_
_entity.id
_entity.type
_entity.pdbx_description
1 polymer ?
#
loop_
_entity_poly.entity_id
_entity_poly.type
_entity_poly.pdbx_seq_one_letter_code
_entity_poly.pdbx_strand_id
1 'polypeptide(L)'
;MFSYSRNIRYLSTNLFLKKPVFPKKPKSEGDGKHFVDYRRVLCKSGNGGNGMISFFKGYRVPFGGPDGGDGGNGGHIIFKADKSTRDLSHLQSVIKAGNGEYGMGKNCHGKSAPHR
;
A
#
# COMPACT_ATOMS: atom_id res chain seq x y z
N MET A 1 55.68 -67.34 25.35
CA MET A 1 54.81 -66.22 25.77
C MET A 1 54.75 -65.23 24.61
N PHE A 2 53.77 -65.38 23.70
CA PHE A 2 53.55 -64.44 22.60
C PHE A 2 52.06 -64.12 22.53
N SER A 3 51.71 -62.87 22.85
CA SER A 3 50.35 -62.35 22.88
C SER A 3 49.92 -61.95 21.47
N TYR A 4 48.83 -62.53 20.98
CA TYR A 4 48.26 -62.19 19.68
C TYR A 4 47.15 -61.16 19.88
N SER A 5 47.45 -59.88 19.66
CA SER A 5 46.45 -58.79 19.72
C SER A 5 45.69 -58.71 18.39
N ARG A 6 44.39 -59.02 18.39
CA ARG A 6 43.48 -58.80 17.25
C ARG A 6 42.76 -57.46 17.45
N ASN A 7 43.08 -56.46 16.62
CA ASN A 7 42.36 -55.20 16.54
C ASN A 7 41.11 -55.37 15.65
N ILE A 8 39.92 -55.33 16.23
CA ILE A 8 38.64 -55.25 15.49
C ILE A 8 38.29 -53.76 15.36
N ARG A 9 38.45 -53.20 14.15
CA ARG A 9 37.97 -51.84 13.83
C ARG A 9 36.51 -51.93 13.41
N TYR A 10 35.61 -51.34 14.19
CA TYR A 10 34.23 -51.11 13.77
C TYR A 10 34.21 -50.04 12.67
N LEU A 11 33.88 -50.43 11.43
CA LEU A 11 33.61 -49.49 10.34
C LEU A 11 32.21 -48.90 10.53
N SER A 12 32.15 -47.62 10.86
CA SER A 12 30.91 -46.83 10.92
C SER A 12 30.24 -46.81 9.54
N THR A 13 29.06 -47.42 9.44
CA THR A 13 28.20 -47.40 8.26
C THR A 13 27.53 -46.03 8.15
N ASN A 14 28.23 -45.03 7.63
CA ASN A 14 27.64 -43.81 7.10
C ASN A 14 27.38 -43.93 5.58
N LEU A 15 26.91 -45.10 5.14
CA LEU A 15 26.33 -45.25 3.81
C LEU A 15 24.84 -44.95 3.92
N PHE A 16 24.35 -44.09 3.03
CA PHE A 16 22.92 -43.86 2.75
C PHE A 16 22.12 -42.96 3.71
N LEU A 17 22.32 -41.63 3.59
CA LEU A 17 21.20 -40.69 3.42
C LEU A 17 21.66 -39.52 2.53
N LYS A 18 21.99 -39.80 1.27
CA LYS A 18 22.22 -38.73 0.28
C LYS A 18 20.85 -38.14 -0.05
N LYS A 19 20.53 -36.97 0.52
CA LYS A 19 19.28 -36.24 0.23
C LYS A 19 19.14 -36.09 -1.30
N PRO A 20 17.96 -36.35 -1.88
CA PRO A 20 17.76 -36.17 -3.31
C PRO A 20 18.07 -34.71 -3.68
N VAL A 21 19.12 -34.52 -4.48
CA VAL A 21 19.45 -33.22 -5.04
C VAL A 21 18.57 -33.06 -6.27
N PHE A 22 17.46 -32.35 -6.12
CA PHE A 22 16.64 -31.97 -7.28
C PHE A 22 17.49 -31.07 -8.18
N PRO A 23 17.65 -31.39 -9.49
CA PRO A 23 18.37 -30.53 -10.41
C PRO A 23 17.62 -29.21 -10.52
N LYS A 24 18.18 -28.14 -9.94
CA LYS A 24 17.66 -26.78 -10.19
C LYS A 24 17.98 -26.43 -11.63
N LYS A 25 16.95 -26.17 -12.44
CA LYS A 25 17.11 -25.68 -13.82
C LYS A 25 18.10 -24.49 -13.81
N PRO A 26 19.10 -24.46 -14.71
CA PRO A 26 20.02 -23.33 -14.78
C PRO A 26 19.22 -22.05 -14.99
N LYS A 27 19.49 -21.02 -14.18
CA LYS A 27 18.92 -19.69 -14.42
C LYS A 27 19.42 -19.23 -15.79
N SER A 28 18.52 -18.73 -16.62
CA SER A 28 18.90 -18.07 -17.88
C SER A 28 19.89 -16.95 -17.61
N GLU A 29 20.87 -16.73 -18.48
CA GLU A 29 21.92 -15.71 -18.32
C GLU A 29 21.42 -14.25 -18.37
N GLY A 30 20.12 -14.03 -18.53
CA GLY A 30 19.51 -12.71 -18.43
C GLY A 30 19.07 -12.38 -17.01
N ASP A 31 19.28 -11.13 -16.60
CA ASP A 31 18.61 -10.56 -15.43
C ASP A 31 17.10 -10.59 -15.68
N GLY A 32 16.43 -11.60 -15.13
CA GLY A 32 14.99 -11.73 -15.21
C GLY A 32 14.32 -10.49 -14.61
N LYS A 33 13.80 -9.62 -15.47
CA LYS A 33 13.12 -8.40 -15.01
C LYS A 33 11.89 -8.83 -14.21
N HIS A 34 11.84 -8.42 -12.94
CA HIS A 34 10.77 -8.80 -12.02
C HIS A 34 9.43 -8.26 -12.52
N PHE A 35 8.49 -9.17 -12.81
CA PHE A 35 7.14 -8.86 -13.30
C PHE A 35 6.12 -9.12 -12.19
N VAL A 36 5.18 -8.21 -11.99
CA VAL A 36 4.14 -8.29 -10.96
C VAL A 36 2.77 -8.23 -11.61
N ASP A 37 2.07 -9.36 -11.67
CA ASP A 37 0.70 -9.50 -12.18
C ASP A 37 -0.37 -9.31 -11.10
N TYR A 38 -0.02 -9.58 -9.85
CA TYR A 38 -0.93 -9.49 -8.72
C TYR A 38 -0.37 -8.61 -7.60
N ARG A 39 -1.21 -7.70 -7.10
CA ARG A 39 -0.91 -6.91 -5.91
C ARG A 39 -2.18 -6.59 -5.14
N ARG A 40 -2.16 -6.85 -3.83
CA ARG A 40 -3.23 -6.40 -2.92
C ARG A 40 -2.96 -4.96 -2.50
N VAL A 41 -3.93 -4.09 -2.71
CA VAL A 41 -3.84 -2.66 -2.38
C VAL A 41 -4.98 -2.29 -1.44
N LEU A 42 -4.67 -1.54 -0.38
CA LEU A 42 -5.65 -0.91 0.48
C LEU A 42 -5.94 0.50 -0.01
N CYS A 43 -7.17 0.73 -0.45
CA CYS A 43 -7.62 2.04 -0.92
C CYS A 43 -8.44 2.73 0.18
N LYS A 44 -8.09 3.97 0.51
CA LYS A 44 -8.89 4.84 1.39
C LYS A 44 -9.20 6.14 0.67
N SER A 45 -10.47 6.37 0.36
CA SER A 45 -10.94 7.64 -0.17
C SER A 45 -10.74 8.77 0.83
N GLY A 46 -10.81 10.00 0.36
CA GLY A 46 -10.88 11.17 1.21
C GLY A 46 -12.20 11.21 1.96
N ASN A 47 -12.16 11.72 3.19
CA ASN A 47 -13.37 12.14 3.89
C ASN A 47 -13.86 13.47 3.29
N GLY A 48 -15.17 13.70 3.31
CA GLY A 48 -15.71 15.04 3.08
C GLY A 48 -15.29 16.00 4.19
N GLY A 49 -15.21 17.28 3.87
CA GLY A 49 -15.07 18.33 4.87
C GLY A 49 -16.38 18.53 5.63
N ASN A 50 -16.30 18.99 6.87
CA ASN A 50 -17.50 19.38 7.61
C ASN A 50 -17.99 20.75 7.15
N GLY A 51 -19.31 20.95 7.15
CA GLY A 51 -19.90 22.28 7.05
C GLY A 51 -19.62 23.13 8.30
N MET A 52 -19.74 24.44 8.15
CA MET A 52 -19.59 25.41 9.23
C MET A 52 -20.95 25.88 9.72
N ILE A 53 -21.15 25.94 11.04
CA ILE A 53 -22.25 26.70 11.62
C ILE A 53 -21.71 28.09 11.95
N SER A 54 -22.14 29.10 11.20
CA SER A 54 -21.72 30.50 11.39
C SER A 54 -22.87 31.46 11.18
N PHE A 55 -22.75 32.64 11.78
CA PHE A 55 -23.69 33.75 11.64
C PHE A 55 -22.94 35.00 11.25
N PHE A 56 -23.52 35.76 10.31
CA PHE A 56 -22.90 36.97 9.77
C PHE A 56 -22.72 38.03 10.84
N LYS A 57 -21.50 38.60 10.91
CA LYS A 57 -21.17 39.71 11.81
C LYS A 57 -20.74 40.92 11.00
N GLY A 58 -21.61 41.93 10.95
CA GLY A 58 -21.38 43.19 10.26
C GLY A 58 -21.47 44.39 11.19
N TYR A 59 -20.78 45.48 10.85
CA TYR A 59 -20.93 46.73 11.59
C TYR A 59 -22.39 47.21 11.50
N ARG A 60 -23.00 47.52 12.65
CA ARG A 60 -24.43 47.89 12.81
C ARG A 60 -25.44 46.81 12.39
N VAL A 61 -25.02 45.54 12.36
CA VAL A 61 -25.92 44.40 12.15
C VAL A 61 -25.89 43.52 13.40
N PRO A 62 -26.77 43.77 14.40
CA PRO A 62 -26.76 43.03 15.66
C PRO A 62 -27.23 41.57 15.51
N PHE A 63 -28.10 41.30 14.55
CA PHE A 63 -28.64 39.96 14.27
C PHE A 63 -28.42 39.61 12.79
N GLY A 64 -27.22 39.14 12.46
CA GLY A 64 -26.95 38.60 11.13
C GLY A 64 -27.54 37.19 10.96
N GLY A 65 -27.99 36.89 9.74
CA GLY A 65 -28.47 35.56 9.39
C GLY A 65 -27.34 34.50 9.38
N PRO A 66 -27.69 33.22 9.21
CA PRO A 66 -26.69 32.15 9.07
C PRO A 66 -25.85 32.39 7.80
N ASP A 67 -24.53 32.25 7.93
CA ASP A 67 -23.57 32.43 6.83
C ASP A 67 -22.51 31.32 6.80
N GLY A 68 -22.83 30.15 7.32
CA GLY A 68 -21.96 28.98 7.27
C GLY A 68 -21.95 28.32 5.88
N GLY A 69 -20.77 28.04 5.35
CA GLY A 69 -20.59 27.26 4.14
C GLY A 69 -20.54 25.76 4.38
N ASP A 70 -20.84 24.99 3.35
CA ASP A 70 -20.73 23.52 3.32
C ASP A 70 -19.27 23.07 3.23
N GLY A 71 -18.98 21.84 3.63
CA GLY A 71 -17.67 21.22 3.41
C GLY A 71 -17.50 20.68 1.99
N GLY A 72 -16.25 20.57 1.55
CA GLY A 72 -15.90 20.04 0.24
C GLY A 72 -15.94 18.51 0.19
N ASN A 73 -16.06 17.95 -1.01
CA ASN A 73 -16.04 16.50 -1.18
C ASN A 73 -14.64 15.92 -0.93
N GLY A 74 -14.59 14.71 -0.37
CA GLY A 74 -13.37 13.93 -0.26
C GLY A 74 -12.90 13.42 -1.63
N GLY A 75 -11.58 13.26 -1.79
CA GLY A 75 -11.00 12.77 -3.03
C GLY A 75 -11.36 11.31 -3.31
N HIS A 76 -11.71 11.01 -4.55
CA HIS A 76 -11.91 9.65 -5.05
C HIS A 76 -10.56 9.01 -5.38
N ILE A 77 -10.52 7.67 -5.34
CA ILE A 77 -9.39 6.89 -5.87
C ILE A 77 -9.84 6.31 -7.21
N ILE A 78 -9.12 6.64 -8.28
CA ILE A 78 -9.44 6.25 -9.65
C ILE A 78 -8.24 5.50 -10.24
N PHE A 79 -8.42 4.23 -10.56
CA PHE A 79 -7.43 3.48 -11.32
C PHE A 79 -7.64 3.72 -12.81
N LYS A 80 -6.62 4.26 -13.47
CA LYS A 80 -6.61 4.46 -14.92
C LYS A 80 -5.69 3.43 -15.58
N ALA A 81 -6.25 2.65 -16.49
CA ALA A 81 -5.46 1.75 -17.32
C ALA A 81 -4.68 2.55 -18.38
N ASP A 82 -3.40 2.21 -18.55
CA ASP A 82 -2.51 2.80 -19.55
C ASP A 82 -1.76 1.68 -20.30
N LYS A 83 -1.62 1.82 -21.62
CA LYS A 83 -0.94 0.86 -22.48
C LYS A 83 0.58 0.86 -22.29
N SER A 84 1.16 1.96 -21.80
CA SER A 84 2.60 2.01 -21.51
C SER A 84 2.99 1.27 -20.24
N THR A 85 2.03 0.97 -19.37
CA THR A 85 2.26 0.31 -18.08
C THR A 85 2.26 -1.20 -18.26
N ARG A 86 3.39 -1.83 -17.98
CA ARG A 86 3.60 -3.27 -18.25
C ARG A 86 3.21 -4.17 -17.09
N ASP A 87 3.32 -3.72 -15.85
CA ASP A 87 3.04 -4.52 -14.65
C ASP A 87 2.51 -3.66 -13.48
N LEU A 88 2.13 -4.31 -12.38
CA LEU A 88 1.59 -3.67 -11.16
C LEU A 88 2.66 -3.33 -10.12
N SER A 89 3.95 -3.38 -10.48
CA SER A 89 5.05 -3.14 -9.54
C SER A 89 5.07 -1.70 -9.01
N HIS A 90 4.59 -0.75 -9.82
CA HIS A 90 4.51 0.68 -9.50
C HIS A 90 3.42 1.05 -8.49
N LEU A 91 2.43 0.18 -8.27
CA LEU A 91 1.33 0.46 -7.34
C LEU A 91 1.82 0.42 -5.89
N GLN A 92 1.42 1.39 -5.07
CA GLN A 92 1.68 1.38 -3.64
C GLN A 92 0.74 0.39 -2.94
N SER A 93 1.18 -0.21 -1.83
CA SER A 93 0.34 -1.11 -1.03
C SER A 93 -0.83 -0.40 -0.36
N VAL A 94 -0.71 0.91 -0.11
CA VAL A 94 -1.74 1.76 0.47
C VAL A 94 -1.86 3.03 -0.35
N ILE A 95 -3.06 3.30 -0.87
CA ILE A 95 -3.36 4.51 -1.63
C ILE A 95 -4.42 5.30 -0.85
N LYS A 96 -4.12 6.58 -0.55
CA LYS A 96 -5.00 7.47 0.20
C LYS A 96 -5.26 8.74 -0.59
N ALA A 97 -6.52 9.05 -0.85
CA ALA A 97 -6.91 10.33 -1.43
C ALA A 97 -6.96 11.43 -0.37
N GLY A 98 -6.88 12.69 -0.80
CA GLY A 98 -6.98 13.85 0.09
C GLY A 98 -8.40 14.07 0.60
N ASN A 99 -8.56 14.66 1.78
CA ASN A 99 -9.86 15.03 2.31
C ASN A 99 -10.35 16.35 1.70
N GLY A 100 -11.67 16.53 1.63
CA GLY A 100 -12.26 17.83 1.31
C GLY A 100 -11.99 18.85 2.42
N GLU A 101 -11.93 20.13 2.05
CA GLU A 101 -11.74 21.21 3.02
C GLU A 101 -13.03 21.52 3.77
N TYR A 102 -12.90 22.08 4.96
CA TYR A 102 -14.04 22.53 5.76
C TYR A 102 -14.72 23.74 5.12
N GLY A 103 -16.03 23.85 5.32
CA GLY A 103 -16.74 25.10 5.10
C GLY A 103 -16.25 26.18 6.06
N MET A 104 -16.48 27.43 5.70
CA MET A 104 -16.13 28.61 6.49
C MET A 104 -17.32 29.58 6.57
N GLY A 105 -17.20 30.62 7.38
CA GLY A 105 -18.21 31.68 7.43
C GLY A 105 -18.30 32.46 6.11
N LYS A 106 -19.22 33.42 6.03
CA LYS A 106 -19.51 34.23 4.84
C LYS A 106 -19.89 33.40 3.61
N ASN A 107 -20.64 32.31 3.81
CA ASN A 107 -21.07 31.36 2.78
C ASN A 107 -19.90 30.78 1.98
N CYS A 108 -18.74 30.62 2.61
CA CYS A 108 -17.55 30.11 1.95
C CYS A 108 -17.53 28.58 2.02
N HIS A 109 -17.84 27.92 0.91
CA HIS A 109 -17.82 26.46 0.82
C HIS A 109 -16.39 25.91 0.75
N GLY A 110 -16.17 24.78 1.42
CA GLY A 110 -14.90 24.07 1.40
C GLY A 110 -14.59 23.50 0.02
N LYS A 111 -13.32 23.54 -0.37
CA LYS A 111 -12.85 23.00 -1.64
C LYS A 111 -12.92 21.47 -1.66
N SER A 112 -13.40 20.92 -2.78
CA SER A 112 -13.32 19.48 -3.04
C SER A 112 -11.86 19.04 -3.25
N ALA A 113 -11.49 17.91 -2.64
CA ALA A 113 -10.17 17.35 -2.84
C ALA A 113 -9.98 16.83 -4.27
N PRO A 114 -8.76 16.95 -4.83
CA PRO A 114 -8.45 16.35 -6.12
C PRO A 114 -8.58 14.83 -6.05
N HIS A 115 -9.01 14.24 -7.17
CA HIS A 115 -9.01 12.79 -7.33
C HIS A 115 -7.56 12.28 -7.37
N ARG A 116 -7.37 11.05 -6.88
CA ARG A 116 -6.08 10.38 -6.81
C ARG A 116 -6.06 9.12 -7.64
#